data_AF-A0A8X6FCV0-F1
#
_entry.id   AF-A0A8X6FCV0-F1
#
_cell.length_a   1.000
_cell.length_b   1.000
_cell.length_c   1.000
_cell.angle_alpha   90.00
_cell.angle_beta   90.00
_cell.angle_gamma   90.00
#
_symmetry.space_group_name_H-M   'P 1'
#
loop_
_entity.id
_entity.type
_entity.pdbx_description
1 polymer ?
#
loop_
_entity_poly.entity_id
_entity_poly.type
_entity_poly.pdbx_seq_one_letter_code
_entity_poly.pdbx_strand_id
1 'polypeptide(L)'
;RLFYLQVRNAKLSDEIYCPPETSVLLASYAVQAKHGDYNSEIHKPGCLANDRLLPQRVMDQHKLTKEQWEERIMNWWAEHKGMPRYVATF
;
A
#
# COMPACT_ATOMS: atom_id res chain seq x y z
N ARG A 1 -16.04 -3.29 -6.61
CA ARG A 1 -16.17 -2.82 -5.20
C ARG A 1 -15.97 -3.93 -4.16
N LEU A 2 -15.18 -5.00 -4.40
CA LEU A 2 -15.05 -6.07 -3.39
C LEU A 2 -13.67 -6.76 -3.28
N PHE A 3 -12.77 -6.69 -4.27
CA PHE A 3 -11.49 -7.41 -4.19
C PHE A 3 -10.50 -6.82 -3.17
N TYR A 4 -10.30 -5.49 -3.12
CA TYR A 4 -9.37 -4.85 -2.16
C TYR A 4 -9.73 -5.11 -0.69
N LEU A 5 -11.01 -5.01 -0.32
CA LEU A 5 -11.45 -5.31 1.06
C LEU A 5 -11.37 -6.81 1.37
N GLN A 6 -11.63 -7.67 0.38
CA GLN A 6 -11.49 -9.12 0.53
C GLN A 6 -10.02 -9.53 0.65
N VAL A 7 -9.12 -9.00 -0.17
CA VAL A 7 -7.67 -9.26 -0.09
C VAL A 7 -7.06 -8.64 1.16
N ARG A 8 -7.49 -7.43 1.57
CA ARG A 8 -7.05 -6.83 2.84
C ARG A 8 -7.51 -7.66 4.04
N ASN A 9 -8.75 -8.11 4.07
CA ASN A 9 -9.24 -8.97 5.15
C ASN A 9 -8.61 -10.37 5.10
N ALA A 10 -8.42 -10.97 3.92
CA ALA A 10 -7.80 -12.29 3.76
C ALA A 10 -6.28 -12.27 4.05
N LYS A 11 -5.55 -11.20 3.69
CA LYS A 11 -4.15 -10.98 4.07
C LYS A 11 -3.97 -10.77 5.58
N LEU A 12 -4.91 -10.06 6.20
CA LEU A 12 -4.89 -9.81 7.64
C LEU A 12 -5.35 -11.05 8.45
N SER A 13 -6.10 -11.95 7.82
CA SER A 13 -6.56 -13.22 8.38
C SER A 13 -5.58 -14.39 8.21
N ASP A 14 -4.40 -14.16 7.62
CA ASP A 14 -3.39 -15.19 7.31
C ASP A 14 -3.88 -16.33 6.39
N GLU A 15 -5.03 -16.16 5.71
CA GLU A 15 -5.61 -17.16 4.80
C GLU A 15 -4.89 -17.21 3.44
N ILE A 16 -4.16 -16.17 3.05
CA ILE A 16 -3.47 -16.10 1.75
C ILE A 16 -2.05 -15.57 1.95
N TYR A 17 -1.05 -16.43 1.72
CA TYR A 17 0.35 -16.01 1.64
C TYR A 17 0.53 -15.03 0.48
N CYS A 18 1.10 -13.87 0.78
CA CYS A 18 1.47 -12.90 -0.22
C CYS A 18 2.92 -12.47 -0.02
N PRO A 19 3.74 -12.42 -1.08
CA PRO A 19 5.10 -11.96 -0.98
C PRO A 19 5.16 -10.46 -0.59
N PRO A 20 6.27 -10.02 0.01
CA PRO A 20 6.49 -8.63 0.43
C PRO A 20 6.30 -7.63 -0.71
N GLU A 21 6.84 -7.93 -1.89
CA GLU A 21 6.78 -7.08 -3.09
C GLU A 21 5.34 -6.83 -3.52
N THR A 22 4.53 -7.89 -3.60
CA THR A 22 3.10 -7.79 -3.89
C THR A 22 2.34 -7.06 -2.78
N SER A 23 2.81 -7.13 -1.53
CA SER A 23 2.22 -6.37 -0.43
C SER A 23 2.46 -4.88 -0.51
N VAL A 24 3.67 -4.46 -0.88
CA VAL A 24 3.98 -3.05 -1.15
C VAL A 24 3.19 -2.53 -2.34
N LEU A 25 3.10 -3.31 -3.42
CA LEU A 25 2.34 -2.93 -4.62
C LEU A 25 0.84 -2.79 -4.33
N LEU A 26 0.25 -3.74 -3.60
CA LEU A 26 -1.16 -3.62 -3.20
C LEU A 26 -1.39 -2.42 -2.27
N ALA A 27 -0.42 -2.11 -1.40
CA ALA A 27 -0.49 -0.93 -0.56
C ALA A 27 -0.42 0.37 -1.39
N SER A 28 0.42 0.46 -2.43
CA SER A 28 0.48 1.64 -3.30
C SER A 28 -0.80 1.84 -4.11
N TYR A 29 -1.47 0.76 -4.53
CA TYR A 29 -2.81 0.85 -5.10
C TYR A 29 -3.85 1.32 -4.08
N ALA A 30 -3.74 0.87 -2.84
CA ALA A 30 -4.65 1.30 -1.76
C ALA A 30 -4.53 2.81 -1.50
N VAL A 31 -3.32 3.36 -1.45
CA VAL A 31 -3.13 4.81 -1.29
C VAL A 31 -3.54 5.58 -2.53
N GLN A 32 -3.27 5.09 -3.75
CA GLN A 32 -3.79 5.70 -4.98
C GLN A 32 -5.33 5.75 -5.00
N ALA A 33 -5.99 4.67 -4.58
CA ALA A 33 -7.45 4.62 -4.53
C ALA A 33 -8.05 5.51 -3.43
N LYS A 34 -7.37 5.64 -2.29
CA LYS A 34 -7.83 6.40 -1.11
C LYS A 34 -7.53 7.90 -1.24
N HIS A 35 -6.34 8.26 -1.69
CA HIS A 35 -5.81 9.64 -1.72
C HIS A 35 -5.78 10.25 -3.13
N GLY A 36 -5.90 9.43 -4.19
CA GLY A 36 -5.74 9.89 -5.57
C GLY A 36 -4.27 9.89 -6.00
N ASP A 37 -3.93 10.71 -6.99
CA ASP A 37 -2.55 10.81 -7.48
C ASP A 37 -1.60 11.35 -6.40
N TYR A 38 -0.40 10.79 -6.36
CA TYR A 38 0.66 11.29 -5.50
C TYR A 38 1.05 12.74 -5.87
N ASN A 39 1.12 13.62 -4.86
CA ASN A 39 1.64 14.98 -4.98
C ASN A 39 2.64 15.24 -3.85
N SER A 40 3.90 15.46 -4.19
CA SER A 40 4.99 15.68 -3.24
C SER A 40 4.85 16.95 -2.37
N GLU A 41 4.04 17.92 -2.80
CA GLU A 41 3.78 19.14 -2.01
C GLU A 41 2.75 18.89 -0.89
N ILE A 42 1.83 17.95 -1.13
CA ILE A 42 0.71 17.63 -0.24
C ILE A 42 1.04 16.41 0.64
N HIS A 43 1.58 15.36 0.02
CA HIS A 43 1.87 14.07 0.66
C HIS A 43 3.32 14.04 1.13
N LYS A 44 3.54 14.56 2.34
CA LYS A 44 4.84 14.55 3.01
C LYS A 44 5.14 13.19 3.68
N PRO A 45 6.42 12.86 3.94
CA PRO A 45 6.76 11.69 4.74
C PRO A 45 6.03 11.68 6.09
N GLY A 46 5.43 10.55 6.44
CA GLY A 46 4.58 10.39 7.63
C GLY A 46 3.08 10.54 7.35
N CYS A 47 2.67 10.93 6.14
CA CYS A 47 1.25 11.03 5.79
C CYS A 47 0.51 9.68 5.84
N LEU A 48 1.25 8.56 5.73
CA LEU A 48 0.71 7.21 5.78
C LEU A 48 0.97 6.50 7.13
N ALA A 49 1.60 7.16 8.10
CA ALA A 49 2.00 6.55 9.37
C ALA A 49 0.82 5.96 10.19
N ASN A 50 -0.39 6.51 10.00
CA ASN A 50 -1.61 6.04 10.65
C ASN A 50 -2.33 4.93 9.87
N ASP A 51 -1.94 4.66 8.63
CA ASP A 51 -2.58 3.66 7.79
C ASP A 51 -1.95 2.28 8.00
N ARG A 52 -2.80 1.29 8.26
CA ARG A 52 -2.37 -0.11 8.35
C ARG A 52 -2.23 -0.69 6.94
N LEU A 53 -1.11 -0.38 6.29
CA LEU A 53 -0.86 -0.71 4.88
C LEU A 53 -0.30 -2.13 4.66
N LEU A 54 0.51 -2.63 5.60
CA LEU A 54 1.16 -3.93 5.49
C LEU A 54 0.77 -4.86 6.65
N PRO A 55 0.67 -6.18 6.40
CA PRO A 55 0.55 -7.18 7.47
C PRO A 55 1.78 -7.18 8.38
N GLN A 56 1.59 -7.44 9.68
CA GLN A 56 2.69 -7.50 10.65
C GLN A 56 3.76 -8.51 10.24
N ARG A 57 3.35 -9.68 9.74
CA ARG A 57 4.27 -10.72 9.22
C ARG A 57 5.22 -10.21 8.12
N VAL A 58 4.74 -9.35 7.21
CA VAL A 58 5.59 -8.78 6.15
C VAL A 58 6.59 -7.79 6.74
N MET A 59 6.15 -6.98 7.71
CA MET A 59 7.04 -6.06 8.41
C MET A 59 8.10 -6.82 9.21
N ASP A 60 7.72 -7.88 9.92
CA ASP A 60 8.63 -8.68 10.77
C ASP A 60 9.63 -9.51 9.95
N GLN A 61 9.27 -9.88 8.72
CA GLN A 61 10.17 -10.60 7.80
C GLN A 61 11.33 -9.75 7.27
N HIS A 62 11.22 -8.42 7.34
CA HIS A 62 12.27 -7.52 6.87
C HIS A 62 12.78 -6.61 7.98
N LYS A 63 14.07 -6.27 7.94
CA LYS A 63 14.69 -5.30 8.85
C LYS A 63 14.46 -3.85 8.39
N LEU A 64 13.21 -3.52 8.03
CA LEU A 64 12.83 -2.18 7.59
C LEU A 64 11.97 -1.49 8.64
N THR A 65 12.21 -0.21 8.89
CA THR A 65 11.36 0.61 9.76
C THR A 65 10.05 0.96 9.07
N LYS A 66 9.06 1.44 9.83
CA LYS A 66 7.78 1.89 9.27
C LYS A 66 7.96 2.99 8.23
N GLU A 67 8.91 3.89 8.47
CA GLU A 67 9.24 5.01 7.59
C GLU A 67 9.83 4.51 6.26
N GLN A 68 10.69 3.49 6.31
CA GLN A 68 11.27 2.88 5.10
C GLN A 68 10.22 2.12 4.28
N TRP A 69 9.26 1.48 4.94
CA TRP A 69 8.12 0.87 4.26
C TRP A 69 7.24 1.92 3.61
N GLU A 70 6.96 3.00 4.32
CA GLU A 70 6.20 4.14 3.80
C GLU A 70 6.89 4.74 2.57
N GLU A 71 8.20 4.98 2.61
CA GLU A 71 8.97 5.48 1.49
C GLU A 71 8.83 4.58 0.24
N ARG A 72 8.94 3.26 0.42
CA ARG A 72 8.74 2.31 -0.69
C ARG A 72 7.33 2.42 -1.29
N ILE A 73 6.31 2.48 -0.44
CA ILE A 73 4.91 2.60 -0.89
C ILE A 73 4.69 3.92 -1.61
N MET A 74 5.25 5.02 -1.10
CA MET A 74 5.18 6.34 -1.75
C MET A 74 5.89 6.37 -3.09
N ASN A 75 7.04 5.71 -3.23
CA ASN A 75 7.75 5.60 -4.51
C ASN A 75 6.90 4.85 -5.55
N TRP A 76 6.33 3.71 -5.19
CA TRP A 76 5.39 2.98 -6.06
C TRP A 76 4.13 3.81 -6.36
N TRP A 77 3.61 4.54 -5.38
CA TRP A 77 2.45 5.42 -5.56
C TRP A 77 2.75 6.55 -6.56
N ALA A 78 3.95 7.12 -6.52
CA ALA A 78 4.38 8.13 -7.48
C ALA A 78 4.46 7.58 -8.92
N GLU A 79 4.82 6.31 -9.09
CA GLU A 79 4.81 5.65 -10.41
C GLU A 79 3.39 5.44 -10.96
N HIS A 80 2.36 5.39 -10.11
CA HIS A 80 0.97 5.24 -10.52
C HIS A 80 0.33 6.55 -11.00
N LYS A 81 1.09 7.65 -11.12
CA LYS A 81 0.57 8.97 -11.51
C LYS A 81 -0.10 8.91 -12.88
N GLY A 82 -1.39 9.28 -12.93
CA GLY A 82 -2.20 9.23 -14.15
C GLY A 82 -2.89 7.88 -14.40
N MET A 83 -2.73 6.91 -13.50
CA MET A 83 -3.45 5.64 -13.54
C MET A 83 -4.92 5.87 -13.19
N PRO A 84 -5.88 5.55 -14.09
CA PRO A 84 -7.28 5.83 -13.83
C PRO A 84 -7.79 5.00 -12.65
N ARG A 85 -8.55 5.62 -11.73
CA ARG A 85 -8.98 4.98 -10.47
C ARG A 85 -9.61 3.59 -10.62
N TYR A 86 -10.15 3.25 -11.79
CA TYR A 86 -10.72 1.93 -12.04
C TYR A 86 -9.67 0.82 -11.93
N VAL A 87 -8.44 0.98 -12.45
CA VAL A 87 -7.40 -0.08 -12.41
C VAL A 87 -6.85 -0.31 -11.01
N ALA A 88 -6.94 0.68 -10.11
CA ALA A 88 -6.64 0.49 -8.69
C ALA A 88 -7.75 -0.27 -7.92
N THR A 89 -8.86 -0.61 -8.59
CA THR A 89 -10.03 -1.27 -8.00
C THR A 89 -10.38 -2.64 -8.60
N PHE A 90 -9.58 -3.13 -9.55
CA PHE A 90 -9.69 -4.49 -10.10
C PHE A 90 -8.95 -5.51 -9.23
#